data_AF-A0A0A2GX39-F1
#
_entry.id   AF-A0A0A2GX39-F1
#
_cell.length_a   1.000
_cell.length_b   1.000
_cell.length_c   1.000
_cell.angle_alpha   90.00
_cell.angle_beta   90.00
_cell.angle_gamma   90.00
#
_symmetry.space_group_name_H-M   'P 1'
#
loop_
_entity.id
_entity.type
_entity.pdbx_description
1 polymer ?
#
loop_
_entity_poly.entity_id
_entity_poly.type
_entity_poly.pdbx_seq_one_letter_code
_entity_poly.pdbx_strand_id
1 'polypeptide(L)'
;MKTYFTLICLLLFSAFAKAQDTTKVEVPKIYVKAYQGAATPINHTSLRLVQVLQDSRCPKGADCIWAGNAKVEVEIINEKGDKITKQVTINGLQAPAVYTEDGLEIYIRGLAPYPTTGSKINPSDYYLRVEVKN
;
A
#
# COMPACT_ATOMS: atom_id res chain seq x y z
N MET A 1 54.91 35.48 11.36
CA MET A 1 54.81 34.15 10.69
C MET A 1 53.93 33.16 11.45
N LYS A 2 54.12 32.94 12.76
CA LYS A 2 53.30 31.99 13.55
C LYS A 2 51.79 32.28 13.55
N THR A 3 51.38 33.55 13.62
CA THR A 3 49.96 33.98 13.66
C THR A 3 49.21 33.76 12.34
N TYR A 4 49.88 33.99 11.20
CA TYR A 4 49.32 33.69 9.87
C TYR A 4 49.18 32.19 9.63
N PHE A 5 50.10 31.39 10.15
CA PHE A 5 50.05 29.93 10.05
C PHE A 5 48.85 29.35 10.83
N THR A 6 48.54 29.89 12.02
CA THR A 6 47.34 29.52 12.79
C THR A 6 46.03 29.90 12.10
N LEU A 7 45.98 31.05 11.42
CA LEU A 7 44.79 31.51 10.69
C LEU A 7 44.50 30.66 9.43
N ILE A 8 45.55 30.24 8.71
CA ILE A 8 45.44 29.34 7.56
C ILE A 8 44.96 27.94 8.00
N CYS A 9 45.43 27.45 9.14
CA CYS A 9 45.03 26.15 9.67
C CYS A 9 43.54 26.12 10.10
N LEU A 10 43.01 27.25 10.59
CA LEU A 10 41.60 27.38 10.97
C LEU A 10 40.66 27.42 9.74
N LEU A 11 41.08 28.11 8.67
CA LEU A 11 40.34 28.20 7.40
C LEU A 11 40.28 26.87 6.64
N LEU A 12 41.30 26.01 6.78
CA LEU A 12 41.32 24.67 6.18
C LEU A 12 40.39 23.67 6.92
N PHE A 13 40.07 23.91 8.19
CA PHE A 13 39.22 23.00 8.98
C PHE A 13 37.72 23.13 8.64
N SER A 14 37.27 24.29 8.15
CA SER A 14 35.87 24.52 7.76
C SER A 14 35.44 23.81 6.48
N ALA A 15 36.38 23.30 5.66
CA ALA A 15 36.07 22.66 4.38
C ALA A 15 35.53 21.22 4.52
N PHE A 16 35.66 20.58 5.70
CA PHE A 16 35.30 19.17 5.92
C PHE A 16 33.97 18.96 6.65
N ALA A 17 33.26 20.01 7.05
CA ALA A 17 31.94 19.90 7.69
C ALA A 17 30.83 19.69 6.64
N LYS A 18 30.72 18.48 6.09
CA LYS A 18 29.59 18.06 5.24
C LYS A 18 28.55 17.33 6.09
N ALA A 19 27.56 18.06 6.61
CA ALA A 19 26.40 17.52 7.33
C ALA A 19 25.19 17.31 6.40
N GLN A 20 25.41 16.86 5.17
CA GLN A 20 24.31 16.62 4.23
C GLN A 20 23.77 15.21 4.46
N ASP A 21 22.65 15.12 5.17
CA ASP A 21 21.90 13.87 5.33
C ASP A 21 21.26 13.51 3.97
N THR A 22 21.88 12.53 3.30
CA THR A 22 21.45 12.00 1.99
C THR A 22 20.44 10.87 2.10
N THR A 23 19.83 10.65 3.27
CA THR A 23 18.87 9.57 3.46
C THR A 23 17.63 9.82 2.60
N LYS A 24 17.47 9.04 1.53
CA LYS A 24 16.32 9.10 0.64
C LYS A 24 15.14 8.45 1.37
N VAL A 25 14.33 9.28 2.05
CA VAL A 25 13.12 8.81 2.74
C VAL A 25 12.04 8.56 1.70
N GLU A 26 11.66 7.30 1.51
CA GLU A 26 10.44 6.98 0.76
C GLU A 26 9.23 7.42 1.59
N VAL A 27 8.40 8.29 1.00
CA VAL A 27 7.19 8.80 1.64
C VAL A 27 6.25 7.61 1.91
N PRO A 28 5.76 7.44 3.15
CA PRO A 28 4.84 6.35 3.46
C PRO A 28 3.55 6.52 2.65
N LYS A 29 3.19 5.48 1.89
CA LYS A 29 1.92 5.43 1.16
C LYS A 29 0.78 5.19 2.16
N ILE A 30 -0.19 6.10 2.18
CA ILE A 30 -1.38 6.00 3.02
C ILE A 30 -2.42 5.14 2.29
N TYR A 31 -2.94 4.13 2.99
CA TYR A 31 -4.00 3.27 2.47
C TYR A 31 -5.22 3.33 3.37
N VAL A 32 -6.40 3.38 2.76
CA VAL A 32 -7.67 3.15 3.43
C VAL A 32 -7.87 1.64 3.61
N LYS A 33 -8.33 1.22 4.80
CA LYS A 33 -8.65 -0.18 5.07
C LYS A 33 -10.11 -0.44 4.76
N ALA A 34 -10.39 -1.33 3.81
CA ALA A 34 -11.76 -1.77 3.52
C ALA A 34 -11.98 -3.21 4.01
N TYR A 35 -12.60 -3.33 5.19
CA TYR A 35 -12.84 -4.61 5.85
C TYR A 35 -13.91 -5.45 5.14
N GLN A 36 -13.76 -6.78 5.22
CA GLN A 36 -14.73 -7.70 4.65
C GLN A 36 -16.10 -7.52 5.30
N GLY A 37 -17.15 -7.41 4.47
CA GLY A 37 -18.54 -7.24 4.90
C GLY A 37 -18.93 -5.80 5.29
N ALA A 38 -17.97 -4.89 5.44
CA ALA A 38 -18.23 -3.50 5.80
C ALA A 38 -18.12 -2.57 4.58
N ALA A 39 -19.06 -1.62 4.46
CA ALA A 39 -18.95 -0.55 3.48
C ALA A 39 -17.92 0.48 3.96
N THR A 40 -16.99 0.83 3.07
CA THR A 40 -15.93 1.82 3.34
C THR A 40 -16.18 3.05 2.48
N PRO A 41 -16.56 4.20 3.07
CA PRO A 41 -16.79 5.42 2.32
C PRO A 41 -15.46 5.96 1.76
N ILE A 42 -15.47 6.35 0.48
CA ILE A 42 -14.35 6.95 -0.26
C ILE A 42 -14.93 8.12 -1.05
N ASN A 43 -14.77 9.35 -0.53
CA ASN A 43 -15.40 10.55 -1.08
C ASN A 43 -16.93 10.35 -1.25
N HIS A 44 -17.47 10.55 -2.45
CA HIS A 44 -18.89 10.34 -2.81
C HIS A 44 -19.21 8.89 -3.24
N THR A 45 -18.24 7.98 -3.12
CA THR A 45 -18.35 6.57 -3.51
C THR A 45 -18.19 5.69 -2.27
N SER A 46 -18.67 4.44 -2.31
CA SER A 46 -18.34 3.44 -1.29
C SER A 46 -17.73 2.19 -1.90
N LEU A 47 -16.77 1.61 -1.21
CA LEU A 47 -16.15 0.34 -1.57
C LEU A 47 -16.36 -0.68 -0.45
N ARG A 48 -16.76 -1.89 -0.83
CA ARG A 48 -16.93 -3.01 0.09
C ARG A 48 -16.17 -4.23 -0.42
N LEU A 49 -15.35 -4.82 0.44
CA LEU A 49 -14.85 -6.18 0.25
C LEU A 49 -16.01 -7.13 0.57
N VAL A 50 -16.63 -7.72 -0.45
CA VAL A 50 -17.76 -8.64 -0.25
C VAL A 50 -17.25 -9.94 0.35
N GLN A 51 -16.24 -10.53 -0.29
CA GLN A 51 -15.64 -11.79 0.15
C GLN A 51 -14.27 -12.03 -0.47
N VAL A 52 -13.48 -12.86 0.21
CA VAL A 52 -12.27 -13.48 -0.36
C VAL A 52 -12.69 -14.79 -1.01
N LEU A 53 -12.67 -14.83 -2.35
CA LEU A 53 -13.06 -16.01 -3.14
C LEU A 53 -12.01 -17.11 -3.05
N GLN A 54 -10.73 -16.73 -3.06
CA GLN A 54 -9.60 -17.63 -2.94
C GLN A 54 -8.41 -16.89 -2.34
N ASP A 55 -7.70 -17.51 -1.40
CA ASP A 55 -6.41 -17.01 -0.93
C ASP A 55 -5.39 -18.14 -0.96
N SER A 56 -4.56 -18.14 -1.99
CA SER A 56 -3.46 -19.09 -2.19
C SER A 56 -2.11 -18.38 -2.20
N ARG A 57 -2.02 -17.18 -1.61
CA ARG A 57 -0.76 -16.45 -1.46
C ARG A 57 0.22 -17.28 -0.66
N CYS A 58 1.48 -17.35 -1.10
CA CYS A 58 2.53 -18.08 -0.40
C CYS A 58 2.62 -17.64 1.08
N PRO A 59 2.30 -18.50 2.05
CA PRO A 59 2.29 -18.09 3.46
C PRO A 59 3.68 -17.70 3.97
N LYS A 60 3.72 -16.77 4.94
CA LYS A 60 4.95 -16.49 5.70
C LYS A 60 5.42 -17.76 6.40
N GLY A 61 6.69 -18.10 6.21
CA GLY A 61 7.31 -19.31 6.76
C GLY A 61 7.09 -20.57 5.91
N ALA A 62 6.67 -20.44 4.66
CA ALA A 62 6.62 -21.53 3.68
C ALA A 62 7.63 -21.27 2.54
N ASP A 63 8.21 -22.36 2.02
CA ASP A 63 9.07 -22.32 0.83
C ASP A 63 8.23 -22.65 -0.41
N CYS A 64 7.75 -21.61 -1.10
CA CYS A 64 6.93 -21.78 -2.28
C CYS A 64 7.78 -21.75 -3.56
N ILE A 65 7.60 -22.76 -4.42
CA ILE A 65 8.15 -22.74 -5.79
C ILE A 65 7.39 -21.70 -6.64
N TRP A 66 6.10 -21.47 -6.35
CA TRP A 66 5.24 -20.49 -7.03
C TRP A 66 4.54 -19.58 -6.01
N ALA A 67 4.55 -18.26 -6.21
CA ALA A 67 4.09 -17.27 -5.22
C ALA A 67 2.57 -17.27 -4.93
N GLY A 68 1.77 -17.91 -5.78
CA GLY A 68 0.31 -17.94 -5.67
C GLY A 68 -0.34 -16.54 -5.73
N ASN A 69 -1.65 -16.48 -5.50
CA ASN A 69 -2.44 -15.25 -5.57
C ASN A 69 -3.70 -15.32 -4.69
N ALA A 70 -4.30 -14.16 -4.43
CA ALA A 70 -5.64 -14.06 -3.86
C ALA A 70 -6.62 -13.53 -4.91
N LYS A 71 -7.87 -13.99 -4.87
CA LYS A 71 -9.00 -13.46 -5.64
C LYS A 71 -10.05 -12.98 -4.67
N VAL A 72 -10.52 -11.76 -4.87
CA VAL A 72 -11.53 -11.11 -4.02
C VAL A 72 -12.67 -10.60 -4.87
N GLU A 73 -13.85 -10.54 -4.28
CA GLU A 73 -15.01 -9.85 -4.85
C GLU A 73 -15.20 -8.52 -4.15
N VAL A 74 -15.26 -7.46 -4.94
CA VAL A 74 -15.47 -6.10 -4.45
C VAL A 74 -16.72 -5.51 -5.06
N GLU A 75 -17.41 -4.72 -4.26
CA GLU A 75 -18.57 -3.96 -4.67
C GLU A 75 -18.26 -2.48 -4.49
N ILE A 76 -18.58 -1.70 -5.51
CA ILE A 76 -18.44 -0.24 -5.51
C ILE A 76 -19.82 0.34 -5.76
N ILE A 77 -20.23 1.32 -4.96
CA ILE A 77 -21.45 2.10 -5.17
C ILE A 77 -21.03 3.53 -5.45
N ASN A 78 -21.32 4.03 -6.66
CA ASN A 78 -20.98 5.41 -7.05
C ASN A 78 -21.97 6.42 -6.44
N GLU A 79 -21.73 7.71 -6.70
CA GLU A 79 -22.57 8.80 -6.20
C GLU A 79 -24.03 8.70 -6.68
N LYS A 80 -24.25 8.15 -7.88
CA LYS A 80 -25.59 7.94 -8.47
C LYS A 80 -26.33 6.75 -7.84
N GLY A 81 -25.67 5.96 -7.00
CA GLY A 81 -26.21 4.74 -6.40
C GLY A 81 -26.07 3.49 -7.28
N ASP A 82 -25.38 3.57 -8.41
CA ASP A 82 -25.10 2.42 -9.26
C ASP A 82 -24.14 1.47 -8.55
N LYS A 83 -24.53 0.19 -8.51
CA LYS A 83 -23.76 -0.87 -7.88
C LYS A 83 -22.94 -1.63 -8.93
N ILE A 84 -21.63 -1.64 -8.76
CA ILE A 84 -20.66 -2.29 -9.63
C ILE A 84 -19.93 -3.38 -8.83
N THR A 85 -20.10 -4.64 -9.21
CA THR A 85 -19.36 -5.77 -8.62
C THR A 85 -18.22 -6.20 -9.54
N LYS A 86 -17.02 -6.39 -8.98
CA LYS A 86 -15.83 -6.84 -9.72
C LYS A 86 -15.09 -7.93 -8.96
N GLN A 87 -14.51 -8.87 -9.70
CA GLN A 87 -13.51 -9.79 -9.16
C GLN A 87 -12.11 -9.24 -9.42
N VAL A 88 -11.28 -9.20 -8.38
CA VAL A 88 -9.93 -8.63 -8.44
C VAL A 88 -8.93 -9.69 -8.01
N THR A 89 -7.91 -9.89 -8.85
CA THR A 89 -6.79 -10.78 -8.54
C THR A 89 -5.64 -9.98 -7.95
N ILE A 90 -5.14 -10.41 -6.79
CA ILE A 90 -4.05 -9.80 -6.04
C ILE A 90 -2.88 -10.78 -6.04
N ASN A 91 -1.86 -10.47 -6.84
CA ASN A 91 -0.67 -11.30 -7.05
C ASN A 91 0.65 -10.55 -6.77
N GLY A 92 0.58 -9.41 -6.08
CA GLY A 92 1.75 -8.57 -5.77
C GLY A 92 2.19 -7.63 -6.90
N LEU A 93 1.63 -7.75 -8.10
CA LEU A 93 1.82 -6.80 -9.18
C LEU A 93 0.91 -5.59 -9.04
N GLN A 94 1.28 -4.47 -9.67
CA GLN A 94 0.43 -3.28 -9.72
C GLN A 94 -0.77 -3.55 -10.65
N ALA A 95 -1.96 -3.66 -10.05
CA ALA A 95 -3.21 -3.73 -10.79
C ALA A 95 -3.67 -2.34 -11.24
N PRO A 96 -4.44 -2.24 -12.35
CA PRO A 96 -5.10 -1.01 -12.76
C PRO A 96 -6.13 -0.55 -11.72
N ALA A 97 -6.64 0.67 -11.90
CA ALA A 97 -7.73 1.18 -11.08
C ALA A 97 -8.96 0.27 -11.20
N VAL A 98 -9.60 -0.03 -10.07
CA VAL A 98 -10.85 -0.79 -10.03
C VAL A 98 -12.06 0.09 -10.34
N TYR A 99 -11.91 1.39 -10.12
CA TYR A 99 -12.90 2.43 -10.39
C TYR A 99 -12.21 3.72 -10.85
N THR A 100 -12.79 4.36 -11.85
CA THR A 100 -12.37 5.66 -12.39
C THR A 100 -13.61 6.40 -12.86
N GLU A 101 -13.97 7.48 -12.17
CA GLU A 101 -15.08 8.39 -12.54
C GLU A 101 -14.78 9.76 -11.93
N ASP A 102 -15.09 10.86 -12.63
CA ASP A 102 -14.99 12.24 -12.12
C ASP A 102 -13.65 12.60 -11.43
N GLY A 103 -12.54 12.08 -11.96
CA GLY A 103 -11.18 12.29 -11.43
C GLY A 103 -10.82 11.40 -10.23
N LEU A 104 -11.78 10.68 -9.65
CA LEU A 104 -11.56 9.71 -8.59
C LEU A 104 -11.06 8.38 -9.17
N GLU A 105 -9.85 7.98 -8.80
CA GLU A 105 -9.28 6.67 -9.10
C GLU A 105 -9.10 5.85 -7.81
N ILE A 106 -9.66 4.65 -7.79
CA ILE A 106 -9.56 3.72 -6.67
C ILE A 106 -8.71 2.53 -7.08
N TYR A 107 -7.67 2.24 -6.31
CA TYR A 107 -6.77 1.11 -6.54
C TYR A 107 -6.74 0.16 -5.36
N ILE A 108 -6.76 -1.14 -5.64
CA ILE A 108 -6.51 -2.17 -4.64
C ILE A 108 -5.02 -2.52 -4.67
N ARG A 109 -4.29 -2.17 -3.61
CA ARG A 109 -2.85 -2.40 -3.48
C ARG A 109 -2.50 -3.67 -2.72
N GLY A 110 -3.49 -4.31 -2.11
CA GLY A 110 -3.33 -5.67 -1.61
C GLY A 110 -4.40 -6.08 -0.62
N LEU A 111 -4.32 -7.34 -0.20
CA LEU A 111 -5.17 -7.95 0.81
C LEU A 111 -4.35 -8.16 2.09
N ALA A 112 -4.95 -7.89 3.24
CA ALA A 112 -4.38 -8.15 4.54
C ALA A 112 -5.43 -8.84 5.43
N PRO A 113 -5.04 -9.63 6.45
CA PRO A 113 -3.66 -10.02 6.76
C PRO A 113 -3.06 -10.93 5.68
N TYR A 114 -1.74 -11.08 5.71
CA TYR A 114 -1.02 -12.02 4.84
C TYR A 114 -0.96 -13.39 5.52
N PRO A 115 -1.20 -14.51 4.80
CA PRO A 115 -1.23 -15.83 5.42
C PRO A 115 0.11 -16.18 6.07
N THR A 116 0.05 -16.98 7.14
CA THR A 116 1.22 -17.48 7.87
C THR A 116 1.03 -18.97 8.10
N THR A 117 2.09 -19.76 7.96
CA THR A 117 2.04 -21.21 8.14
C THR A 117 1.49 -21.56 9.53
N GLY A 118 0.55 -22.51 9.59
CA GLY A 118 -0.06 -22.98 10.84
C GLY A 118 -1.15 -22.07 11.43
N SER A 119 -1.47 -20.94 10.79
CA SER A 119 -2.54 -20.04 11.25
C SER A 119 -3.64 -19.90 10.20
N LYS A 120 -4.89 -19.99 10.64
CA LYS A 120 -6.06 -19.68 9.81
C LYS A 120 -6.49 -18.24 10.05
N ILE A 121 -6.80 -17.51 8.98
CA ILE A 121 -7.32 -16.14 9.04
C ILE A 121 -8.85 -16.21 9.17
N ASN A 122 -9.44 -15.47 10.11
CA ASN A 122 -10.89 -15.35 10.16
C ASN A 122 -11.37 -14.44 9.02
N PRO A 123 -12.48 -14.76 8.35
CA PRO A 123 -12.99 -13.94 7.25
C PRO A 123 -13.20 -12.46 7.60
N SER A 124 -13.65 -12.17 8.83
CA SER A 124 -13.85 -10.80 9.33
C SER A 124 -12.57 -9.98 9.44
N ASP A 125 -11.41 -10.63 9.53
CA ASP A 125 -10.12 -9.97 9.72
C ASP A 125 -9.55 -9.47 8.39
N TYR A 126 -10.08 -9.95 7.26
CA TYR A 126 -9.64 -9.50 5.95
C TYR A 126 -10.02 -8.04 5.71
N TYR A 127 -9.06 -7.30 5.17
CA TYR A 127 -9.28 -5.97 4.62
C TYR A 127 -8.41 -5.71 3.40
N LEU A 128 -8.92 -4.90 2.48
CA LEU A 128 -8.16 -4.38 1.36
C LEU A 128 -7.38 -3.16 1.78
N ARG A 129 -6.16 -3.03 1.26
CA ARG A 129 -5.40 -1.77 1.26
C ARG A 129 -5.77 -1.02 0.00
N VAL A 130 -6.54 0.04 0.17
CA VAL A 130 -7.08 0.85 -0.92
C VAL A 130 -6.28 2.15 -1.01
N GLU A 131 -5.73 2.42 -2.19
CA GLU A 131 -5.13 3.71 -2.53
C GLU A 131 -6.15 4.52 -3.32
N VAL A 132 -6.32 5.78 -2.94
CA VAL A 132 -7.26 6.72 -3.57
C VAL A 132 -6.44 7.84 -4.18
N LYS A 133 -6.69 8.15 -5.45
CA LYS A 133 -6.11 9.30 -6.14
C LYS A 133 -7.25 10.16 -6.69
N ASN A 134 -7.08 11.47 -6.56
CA ASN A 134 -7.96 12.51 -7.08
C ASN A 134 -7.13 13.50 -7.90
#